data_AF-A0A2V3ZHE6-F1
#
_entry.id   AF-A0A2V3ZHE6-F1
#
_cell.length_a   1.000
_cell.length_b   1.000
_cell.length_c   1.000
_cell.angle_alpha   90.00
_cell.angle_beta   90.00
_cell.angle_gamma   90.00
#
_symmetry.space_group_name_H-M   'P 1'
#
loop_
_entity.id
_entity.type
_entity.pdbx_description
1 polymer ?
#
loop_
_entity_poly.entity_id
_entity_poly.type
_entity_poly.pdbx_seq_one_letter_code
_entity_poly.pdbx_strand_id
1 'polypeptide(L)'
;MMWFGLIMVALIAAVMVLLRRHHDAGDDHEAPPREQQSEARQEVIERVKGMHTAAEGLHGRARVKALRNYMDSMSDDLEPVSEIRAPGSGPPRGEWVIAPEAEPERRILYIHGGSWVAGSPKSHRAITDRLSQLAHACVFAVDYRLMPENRYLDGVIDCRQAYRWLLENGPDGEATADFLVVAGDSAGGSHALGLLAWIRDQGLQAPTAAIALSPSTELMVTSLGKRANLKSDVMLGPTVKKLARIPSPLLWWGTVLGMRVLPTNPIASPLRGKLHGLPPTLIHVSESEILLENAQRYAEKARAAGSPVELETWPDMVHVWHLFTPLLPEAEEAFEHIGEFLSRVEAGSA
;
A
#
# COMPACT_ATOMS: atom_id res chain seq x y z
N MET A 1 48.58 22.33 14.00
CA MET A 1 47.17 21.91 14.22
C MET A 1 46.30 21.94 12.95
N MET A 2 46.74 22.51 11.82
CA MET A 2 45.93 22.59 10.58
C MET A 2 46.05 21.36 9.65
N TRP A 3 47.05 20.49 9.85
CA TRP A 3 47.31 19.33 9.00
C TRP A 3 46.48 18.08 9.34
N PHE A 4 46.01 17.93 10.58
CA PHE A 4 45.16 16.80 10.98
C PHE A 4 43.76 16.87 10.37
N GLY A 5 43.19 18.07 10.20
CA GLY A 5 41.88 18.25 9.57
C GLY A 5 41.87 17.89 8.09
N LEU A 6 42.94 18.24 7.35
CA LEU A 6 43.05 17.93 5.92
C LEU A 6 43.24 16.43 5.67
N ILE A 7 43.99 15.73 6.52
CA ILE A 7 44.17 14.27 6.43
C ILE A 7 42.85 13.54 6.72
N MET A 8 42.06 14.02 7.70
CA MET A 8 40.78 13.40 8.04
C MET A 8 39.72 13.60 6.93
N VAL A 9 39.69 14.78 6.29
CA VAL A 9 38.81 15.03 5.14
C VAL A 9 39.22 14.17 3.93
N ALA A 10 40.53 14.02 3.68
CA ALA A 10 41.02 13.14 2.61
C ALA A 10 40.71 11.66 2.86
N LEU A 11 40.78 11.20 4.12
CA LEU A 11 40.43 9.83 4.49
C LEU A 11 38.93 9.57 4.34
N ILE A 12 38.09 10.51 4.76
CA ILE A 12 36.63 10.41 4.61
C ILE A 12 36.24 10.40 3.12
N ALA A 13 36.89 11.22 2.29
CA ALA A 13 36.68 11.21 0.84
C ALA A 13 37.15 9.90 0.19
N ALA A 14 38.30 9.35 0.62
CA ALA A 14 38.80 8.07 0.11
C ALA A 14 37.91 6.89 0.51
N VAL A 15 37.39 6.88 1.75
CA VAL A 15 36.41 5.88 2.23
C VAL A 15 35.10 6.01 1.46
N MET A 16 34.61 7.21 1.18
CA MET A 16 33.42 7.40 0.34
C MET A 16 33.63 6.89 -1.10
N VAL A 17 34.81 7.11 -1.70
CA VAL A 17 35.13 6.60 -3.05
C VAL A 17 35.27 5.07 -3.05
N LEU A 18 35.82 4.48 -1.99
CA LEU A 18 35.93 3.03 -1.83
C LEU A 18 34.58 2.35 -1.56
N LEU A 19 33.71 2.98 -0.76
CA LEU A 19 32.34 2.51 -0.53
C LEU A 19 31.49 2.62 -1.80
N ARG A 20 31.73 3.64 -2.63
CA ARG A 20 31.08 3.79 -3.94
C ARG A 20 31.53 2.73 -4.95
N ARG A 21 32.79 2.29 -4.89
CA ARG A 21 33.35 1.23 -5.75
C ARG A 21 32.94 -0.18 -5.36
N HIS A 22 32.39 -0.39 -4.17
CA HIS A 22 31.91 -1.70 -3.71
C HIS A 22 30.41 -1.91 -3.91
N HIS A 23 29.72 -0.94 -4.53
CA HIS A 23 28.29 -1.06 -4.88
C HIS A 23 28.05 -1.39 -6.36
N ASP A 24 29.09 -1.44 -7.21
CA ASP A 24 28.97 -1.68 -8.65
C ASP A 24 29.22 -3.16 -9.01
N ALA A 25 28.46 -4.06 -8.41
CA ALA A 25 28.39 -5.46 -8.83
C ALA A 25 26.98 -6.02 -8.61
N GLY A 26 26.03 -5.47 -9.35
CA GLY A 26 24.65 -5.93 -9.52
C GLY A 26 24.09 -5.24 -10.76
N ASP A 27 23.36 -5.96 -11.60
CA ASP A 27 22.90 -5.56 -12.95
C ASP A 27 22.55 -4.07 -13.10
N ASP A 28 23.19 -3.41 -14.07
CA ASP A 28 23.02 -1.99 -14.38
C ASP A 28 21.65 -1.72 -15.03
N HIS A 29 20.63 -1.48 -14.22
CA HIS A 29 19.52 -0.61 -14.65
C HIS A 29 20.00 0.84 -14.56
N GLU A 30 20.56 1.37 -15.67
CA GLU A 30 21.02 2.76 -15.76
C GLU A 30 19.84 3.70 -15.47
N ALA A 31 19.84 4.32 -14.29
CA ALA A 31 18.79 5.23 -13.88
C ALA A 31 18.61 6.34 -14.93
N PRO A 32 17.36 6.67 -15.34
CA PRO A 32 17.13 7.58 -16.44
C PRO A 32 17.73 8.98 -16.15
N PRO A 33 18.11 9.76 -17.19
CA PRO A 33 18.67 11.10 -17.03
C PRO A 33 17.81 11.99 -16.11
N ARG A 34 18.44 12.85 -15.31
CA ARG A 34 17.77 13.74 -14.33
C ARG A 34 16.62 14.58 -14.91
N GLU A 35 16.70 14.95 -16.18
CA GLU A 35 15.65 15.70 -16.88
C GLU A 35 14.40 14.84 -17.10
N GLN A 36 14.58 13.58 -17.51
CA GLN A 36 13.52 12.59 -17.67
C GLN A 36 12.89 12.20 -16.32
N GLN A 37 13.70 12.09 -15.25
CA GLN A 37 13.19 11.93 -13.88
C GLN A 37 12.34 13.13 -13.43
N SER A 38 12.69 14.35 -13.85
CA SER A 38 11.91 15.55 -13.57
C SER A 38 10.58 15.57 -14.34
N GLU A 39 10.55 15.08 -15.58
CA GLU A 39 9.32 14.98 -16.38
C GLU A 39 8.36 13.92 -15.83
N ALA A 40 8.86 12.73 -15.50
CA ALA A 40 8.05 11.66 -14.90
C ALA A 40 7.43 12.10 -13.57
N ARG A 41 8.21 12.75 -12.70
CA ARG A 41 7.70 13.33 -11.45
C ARG A 41 6.63 14.40 -11.69
N GLN A 42 6.80 15.23 -12.70
CA GLN A 42 5.80 16.25 -13.05
C GLN A 42 4.51 15.60 -13.56
N GLU A 43 4.60 14.56 -14.40
CA GLU A 43 3.45 13.80 -14.86
C GLU A 43 2.68 13.16 -13.71
N VAL A 44 3.38 12.54 -12.75
CA VAL A 44 2.78 11.98 -11.54
C VAL A 44 2.03 13.04 -10.75
N ILE A 45 2.63 14.21 -10.56
CA ILE A 45 1.98 15.33 -9.87
C ILE A 45 0.70 15.75 -10.62
N GLU A 46 0.72 15.81 -11.95
CA GLU A 46 -0.47 16.13 -12.74
C GLU A 46 -1.56 15.05 -12.66
N ARG A 47 -1.20 13.75 -12.65
CA ARG A 47 -2.16 12.66 -12.38
C ARG A 47 -2.78 12.76 -10.99
N VAL A 48 -1.99 13.08 -9.96
CA VAL A 48 -2.51 13.30 -8.59
C VAL A 48 -3.42 14.53 -8.52
N LYS A 49 -3.10 15.61 -9.22
CA LYS A 49 -3.98 16.79 -9.33
C LYS A 49 -5.26 16.47 -10.09
N GLY A 50 -5.18 15.66 -11.14
CA GLY A 50 -6.31 15.19 -11.94
C GLY A 50 -7.37 14.50 -11.09
N MET A 51 -6.96 13.74 -10.06
CA MET A 51 -7.88 13.12 -9.11
C MET A 51 -8.70 14.14 -8.31
N HIS A 52 -8.10 15.28 -7.97
CA HIS A 52 -8.80 16.35 -7.26
C HIS A 52 -9.77 17.11 -8.16
N THR A 53 -9.35 17.41 -9.40
CA THR A 53 -10.13 18.19 -10.36
C THR A 53 -11.28 17.39 -10.95
N ALA A 54 -11.14 16.08 -11.16
CA ALA A 54 -12.20 15.19 -11.67
C ALA A 54 -13.47 15.23 -10.81
N ALA A 55 -13.34 15.50 -9.51
CA ALA A 55 -14.43 15.59 -8.57
C ALA A 55 -14.83 17.04 -8.22
N GLU A 56 -14.18 18.05 -8.79
CA GLU A 56 -14.42 19.45 -8.48
C GLU A 56 -15.79 19.93 -8.95
N GLY A 57 -16.48 20.75 -8.14
CA GLY A 57 -17.85 21.21 -8.42
C GLY A 57 -18.96 20.14 -8.35
N LEU A 58 -18.60 18.86 -8.25
CA LEU A 58 -19.56 17.75 -8.13
C LEU A 58 -19.90 17.43 -6.67
N HIS A 59 -21.13 16.95 -6.45
CA HIS A 59 -21.67 16.58 -5.14
C HIS A 59 -22.33 15.19 -5.13
N GLY A 60 -22.45 14.61 -3.93
CA GLY A 60 -23.15 13.34 -3.70
C GLY A 60 -22.66 12.20 -4.60
N ARG A 61 -23.61 11.45 -5.18
CA ARG A 61 -23.33 10.30 -6.05
C ARG A 61 -22.55 10.65 -7.32
N ALA A 62 -22.77 11.84 -7.88
CA ALA A 62 -22.04 12.27 -9.08
C ALA A 62 -20.54 12.45 -8.81
N ARG A 63 -20.19 13.03 -7.65
CA ARG A 63 -18.81 13.17 -7.20
C ARG A 63 -18.12 11.82 -7.01
N VAL A 64 -18.79 10.89 -6.32
CA VAL A 64 -18.28 9.54 -6.07
C VAL A 64 -18.04 8.79 -7.39
N LYS A 65 -19.01 8.86 -8.32
CA LYS A 65 -18.88 8.23 -9.64
C LYS A 65 -17.70 8.81 -10.43
N ALA A 66 -17.53 10.14 -10.45
CA ALA A 66 -16.43 10.78 -11.16
C ALA A 66 -15.07 10.37 -10.58
N LEU A 67 -14.94 10.31 -9.25
CA LEU A 67 -13.72 9.85 -8.59
C LEU A 67 -13.38 8.38 -8.94
N ARG A 68 -14.38 7.48 -8.89
CA ARG A 68 -14.21 6.06 -9.25
C ARG A 68 -13.79 5.91 -10.71
N ASN A 69 -14.48 6.58 -11.63
CA ASN A 69 -14.15 6.56 -13.04
C ASN A 69 -12.73 7.07 -13.31
N TYR A 70 -12.32 8.15 -12.63
CA TYR A 70 -10.97 8.68 -12.76
C TYR A 70 -9.92 7.68 -12.27
N MET A 71 -10.12 7.07 -11.10
CA MET A 71 -9.21 6.05 -10.60
C MET A 71 -9.10 4.85 -11.54
N ASP A 72 -10.21 4.36 -12.09
CA ASP A 72 -10.19 3.27 -13.07
C ASP A 72 -9.43 3.65 -14.34
N SER A 73 -9.52 4.92 -14.77
CA SER A 73 -8.82 5.41 -15.96
C SER A 73 -7.30 5.50 -15.79
N MET A 74 -6.78 5.45 -14.56
CA MET A 74 -5.33 5.43 -14.34
C MET A 74 -4.66 4.17 -14.92
N SER A 75 -5.44 3.10 -15.14
CA SER A 75 -5.00 1.85 -15.75
C SER A 75 -5.50 1.65 -17.18
N ASP A 76 -6.14 2.65 -17.81
CA ASP A 76 -6.70 2.48 -19.17
C ASP A 76 -5.61 2.27 -20.24
N ASP A 77 -4.47 2.96 -20.08
CA ASP A 77 -3.32 2.84 -20.99
C ASP A 77 -2.30 1.79 -20.53
N LEU A 78 -2.62 1.03 -19.48
CA LEU A 78 -1.75 -0.04 -18.98
C LEU A 78 -1.95 -1.30 -19.83
N GLU A 79 -0.86 -1.81 -20.39
CA GLU A 79 -0.79 -3.14 -21.01
C GLU A 79 -0.17 -4.11 -19.98
N PRO A 80 -0.97 -4.80 -19.14
CA PRO A 80 -0.43 -5.71 -18.15
C PRO A 80 0.25 -6.90 -18.84
N VAL A 81 1.37 -7.33 -18.29
CA VAL A 81 2.02 -8.58 -18.72
C VAL A 81 1.17 -9.79 -18.31
N SER A 82 0.50 -9.67 -17.17
CA SER A 82 -0.33 -10.72 -16.58
C SER A 82 -1.68 -10.89 -17.28
N GLU A 83 -2.15 -12.13 -17.34
CA GLU A 83 -3.54 -12.46 -17.68
C GLU A 83 -4.48 -11.92 -16.60
N ILE A 84 -5.52 -11.19 -17.01
CA ILE A 84 -6.60 -10.78 -16.12
C ILE A 84 -7.81 -11.70 -16.30
N ARG A 85 -8.19 -12.40 -15.24
CA ARG A 85 -9.29 -13.38 -15.26
C ARG A 85 -10.33 -13.06 -14.20
N ALA A 86 -11.61 -13.07 -14.56
CA ALA A 86 -12.68 -12.93 -13.58
C ALA A 86 -12.70 -14.15 -12.63
N PRO A 87 -12.98 -13.98 -11.32
CA PRO A 87 -13.38 -15.10 -10.50
C PRO A 87 -14.69 -15.66 -11.07
N GLY A 88 -14.95 -16.95 -10.85
CA GLY A 88 -16.21 -17.56 -11.22
C GLY A 88 -17.44 -16.79 -10.68
N SER A 89 -18.64 -17.22 -11.06
CA SER A 89 -19.85 -16.55 -10.62
C SER A 89 -20.06 -16.66 -9.09
N GLY A 90 -20.02 -15.53 -8.39
CA GLY A 90 -20.34 -15.45 -6.96
C GLY A 90 -19.33 -14.64 -6.15
N PRO A 91 -19.49 -14.59 -4.81
CA PRO A 91 -18.48 -14.04 -3.91
C PRO A 91 -17.33 -15.04 -3.67
N PRO A 92 -16.10 -14.56 -3.40
CA PRO A 92 -15.71 -13.16 -3.37
C PRO A 92 -15.62 -12.55 -4.77
N ARG A 93 -16.00 -11.27 -4.89
CA ARG A 93 -15.84 -10.49 -6.12
C ARG A 93 -14.41 -10.00 -6.25
N GLY A 94 -13.90 -9.87 -7.46
CA GLY A 94 -12.55 -9.41 -7.72
C GLY A 94 -12.10 -9.74 -9.13
N GLU A 95 -10.79 -9.82 -9.32
CA GLU A 95 -10.15 -10.41 -10.49
C GLU A 95 -8.85 -11.11 -10.09
N TRP A 96 -8.50 -12.16 -10.82
CA TRP A 96 -7.17 -12.76 -10.80
C TRP A 96 -6.26 -12.00 -11.77
N VAL A 97 -5.03 -11.76 -11.32
CA VAL A 97 -3.92 -11.23 -12.10
C VAL A 97 -2.81 -12.26 -12.05
N ILE A 98 -2.48 -12.85 -13.19
CA ILE A 98 -1.65 -14.05 -13.30
C ILE A 98 -0.52 -13.79 -14.31
N ALA A 99 0.68 -13.54 -13.79
CA ALA A 99 1.88 -13.42 -14.61
C ALA A 99 2.24 -14.75 -15.30
N PRO A 100 2.99 -14.74 -16.42
CA PRO A 100 3.36 -15.96 -17.15
C PRO A 100 4.07 -17.04 -16.31
N GLU A 101 4.84 -16.62 -15.30
CA GLU A 101 5.58 -17.50 -14.40
C GLU A 101 4.91 -17.65 -13.02
N ALA A 102 3.63 -17.29 -12.90
CA ALA A 102 2.90 -17.42 -11.64
C ALA A 102 2.50 -18.87 -11.35
N GLU A 103 2.69 -19.30 -10.10
CA GLU A 103 2.31 -20.62 -9.62
C GLU A 103 0.94 -20.56 -8.89
N PRO A 104 -0.05 -21.41 -9.22
CA PRO A 104 -1.39 -21.40 -8.60
C PRO A 104 -1.42 -21.59 -7.08
N GLU A 105 -0.40 -22.23 -6.51
CA GLU A 105 -0.21 -22.47 -5.07
C GLU A 105 0.36 -21.24 -4.34
N ARG A 106 0.91 -20.28 -5.10
CA ARG A 106 1.42 -19.00 -4.60
C ARG A 106 0.38 -17.92 -4.83
N ARG A 107 -0.18 -17.36 -3.76
CA ARG A 107 -1.33 -16.45 -3.83
C ARG A 107 -1.08 -15.15 -3.10
N ILE A 108 -1.56 -14.06 -3.66
CA ILE A 108 -1.60 -12.76 -2.99
C ILE A 108 -3.04 -12.27 -2.94
N LEU A 109 -3.57 -12.03 -1.75
CA LEU A 109 -4.77 -11.22 -1.59
C LEU A 109 -4.39 -9.75 -1.65
N TYR A 110 -4.75 -9.05 -2.72
CA TYR A 110 -4.54 -7.62 -2.84
C TYR A 110 -5.81 -6.83 -2.50
N ILE A 111 -5.71 -5.90 -1.56
CA ILE A 111 -6.80 -5.05 -1.10
C ILE A 111 -6.49 -3.59 -1.49
N HIS A 112 -7.26 -3.06 -2.43
CA HIS A 112 -6.98 -1.76 -3.03
C HIS A 112 -7.29 -0.56 -2.11
N GLY A 113 -6.56 0.54 -2.30
CA GLY A 113 -6.82 1.84 -1.68
C GLY A 113 -7.97 2.61 -2.33
N GLY A 114 -8.06 3.92 -2.00
CA GLY A 114 -9.15 4.79 -2.46
C GLY A 114 -10.09 5.29 -1.35
N SER A 115 -9.58 5.43 -0.11
CA SER A 115 -10.32 5.99 1.03
C SER A 115 -11.64 5.27 1.35
N TRP A 116 -11.73 3.96 1.06
CA TRP A 116 -12.94 3.12 1.20
C TRP A 116 -14.16 3.61 0.39
N VAL A 117 -13.97 4.58 -0.50
CA VAL A 117 -15.03 5.23 -1.28
C VAL A 117 -14.82 5.01 -2.78
N ALA A 118 -13.58 4.90 -3.21
CA ALA A 118 -13.18 4.67 -4.59
C ALA A 118 -12.09 3.60 -4.67
N GLY A 119 -11.58 3.39 -5.89
CA GLY A 119 -10.74 2.24 -6.21
C GLY A 119 -11.56 1.04 -6.68
N SER A 120 -10.85 0.11 -7.29
CA SER A 120 -11.34 -1.13 -7.88
C SER A 120 -10.13 -2.03 -8.18
N PRO A 121 -10.33 -3.33 -8.48
CA PRO A 121 -9.26 -4.16 -9.02
C PRO A 121 -8.59 -3.54 -10.26
N LYS A 122 -9.39 -3.02 -11.20
CA LYS A 122 -8.90 -2.36 -12.43
C LYS A 122 -7.96 -1.19 -12.12
N SER A 123 -8.36 -0.29 -11.22
CA SER A 123 -7.57 0.92 -10.89
C SER A 123 -6.20 0.63 -10.25
N HIS A 124 -5.95 -0.60 -9.79
CA HIS A 124 -4.70 -0.99 -9.11
C HIS A 124 -3.90 -2.04 -9.91
N ARG A 125 -4.25 -2.26 -11.19
CA ARG A 125 -3.58 -3.24 -12.04
C ARG A 125 -2.08 -3.04 -12.16
N ALA A 126 -1.59 -1.79 -12.15
CA ALA A 126 -0.15 -1.52 -12.17
C ALA A 126 0.57 -2.19 -11.00
N ILE A 127 -0.02 -2.15 -9.80
CA ILE A 127 0.56 -2.79 -8.61
C ILE A 127 0.39 -4.31 -8.68
N THR A 128 -0.82 -4.79 -8.98
CA THR A 128 -1.11 -6.23 -8.93
C THR A 128 -0.39 -7.00 -10.04
N ASP A 129 -0.21 -6.40 -11.22
CA ASP A 129 0.59 -6.97 -12.30
C ASP A 129 2.05 -7.12 -11.87
N ARG A 130 2.64 -6.06 -11.30
CA ARG A 130 4.04 -6.10 -10.86
C ARG A 130 4.25 -7.07 -9.68
N LEU A 131 3.33 -7.10 -8.72
CA LEU A 131 3.36 -8.09 -7.62
C LEU A 131 3.23 -9.53 -8.13
N SER A 132 2.40 -9.79 -9.14
CA SER A 132 2.25 -11.14 -9.69
C SER A 132 3.55 -11.63 -10.32
N GLN A 133 4.23 -10.76 -11.07
CA GLN A 133 5.51 -11.06 -11.69
C GLN A 133 6.61 -11.32 -10.65
N LEU A 134 6.76 -10.43 -9.66
CA LEU A 134 7.86 -10.49 -8.70
C LEU A 134 7.74 -11.64 -7.71
N ALA A 135 6.53 -11.98 -7.30
CA ALA A 135 6.29 -13.04 -6.33
C ALA A 135 6.04 -14.40 -6.98
N HIS A 136 6.05 -14.48 -8.32
CA HIS A 136 5.62 -15.66 -9.09
C HIS A 136 4.28 -16.20 -8.58
N ALA A 137 3.34 -15.29 -8.29
CA ALA A 137 2.12 -15.58 -7.56
C ALA A 137 0.87 -15.11 -8.28
N CYS A 138 -0.20 -15.87 -8.18
CA CYS A 138 -1.52 -15.46 -8.63
C CYS A 138 -2.10 -14.42 -7.66
N VAL A 139 -2.28 -13.19 -8.11
CA VAL A 139 -2.84 -12.12 -7.29
C VAL A 139 -4.35 -12.10 -7.44
N PHE A 140 -5.07 -12.23 -6.34
CA PHE A 140 -6.51 -11.99 -6.29
C PHE A 140 -6.77 -10.57 -5.74
N ALA A 141 -7.15 -9.67 -6.63
CA ALA A 141 -7.53 -8.31 -6.28
C ALA A 141 -9.02 -8.26 -5.91
N VAL A 142 -9.33 -8.11 -4.63
CA VAL A 142 -10.72 -8.16 -4.13
C VAL A 142 -11.48 -6.87 -4.46
N ASP A 143 -12.69 -7.02 -5.01
CA ASP A 143 -13.65 -5.93 -5.23
C ASP A 143 -14.60 -5.80 -4.02
N TYR A 144 -14.04 -5.27 -2.93
CA TYR A 144 -14.77 -5.13 -1.67
C TYR A 144 -15.80 -4.00 -1.74
N ARG A 145 -16.89 -4.13 -0.98
CA ARG A 145 -17.97 -3.14 -0.96
C ARG A 145 -17.50 -1.78 -0.43
N LEU A 146 -17.73 -0.74 -1.22
CA LEU A 146 -17.34 0.64 -0.91
C LEU A 146 -18.46 1.44 -0.25
N MET A 147 -18.05 2.45 0.50
CA MET A 147 -18.91 3.54 0.97
C MET A 147 -19.16 4.55 -0.17
N PRO A 148 -20.24 5.32 -0.10
CA PRO A 148 -21.28 5.36 0.94
C PRO A 148 -22.42 4.36 0.73
N GLU A 149 -22.43 3.59 -0.36
CA GLU A 149 -23.48 2.62 -0.67
C GLU A 149 -23.58 1.52 0.40
N ASN A 150 -22.42 1.12 0.93
CA ASN A 150 -22.30 0.11 1.99
C ASN A 150 -21.68 0.73 3.25
N ARG A 151 -21.69 -0.02 4.36
CA ARG A 151 -21.02 0.39 5.61
C ARG A 151 -19.53 0.08 5.52
N TYR A 152 -18.69 0.76 6.31
CA TYR A 152 -17.27 0.42 6.43
C TYR A 152 -17.03 -1.07 6.73
N LEU A 153 -17.82 -1.64 7.64
CA LEU A 153 -17.69 -3.05 8.04
C LEU A 153 -18.06 -4.04 6.92
N ASP A 154 -18.84 -3.63 5.91
CA ASP A 154 -19.18 -4.48 4.78
C ASP A 154 -17.92 -4.82 3.95
N GLY A 155 -17.08 -3.82 3.66
CA GLY A 155 -15.79 -4.04 2.99
C GLY A 155 -14.83 -4.90 3.81
N VAL A 156 -14.80 -4.71 5.14
CA VAL A 156 -14.01 -5.58 6.06
C VAL A 156 -14.48 -7.03 5.99
N ILE A 157 -15.80 -7.26 5.95
CA ILE A 157 -16.37 -8.61 5.83
C ILE A 157 -15.96 -9.24 4.49
N ASP A 158 -16.01 -8.48 3.40
CA ASP A 158 -15.63 -8.97 2.07
C ASP A 158 -14.15 -9.38 2.02
N CYS A 159 -13.25 -8.59 2.62
CA CYS A 159 -11.83 -8.94 2.71
C CYS A 159 -11.59 -10.24 3.51
N ARG A 160 -12.34 -10.43 4.60
CA ARG A 160 -12.27 -11.67 5.41
C ARG A 160 -12.81 -12.89 4.66
N GLN A 161 -13.88 -12.70 3.88
CA GLN A 161 -14.43 -13.75 3.03
C GLN A 161 -13.45 -14.12 1.91
N ALA A 162 -12.84 -13.12 1.26
CA ALA A 162 -11.83 -13.34 0.23
C ALA A 162 -10.63 -14.11 0.77
N TYR A 163 -10.12 -13.77 1.96
CA TYR A 163 -9.02 -14.52 2.58
C TYR A 163 -9.37 -15.98 2.84
N ARG A 164 -10.53 -16.25 3.46
CA ARG A 164 -10.98 -17.64 3.69
C ARG A 164 -11.15 -18.42 2.40
N TRP A 165 -11.73 -17.78 1.39
CA TRP A 165 -11.91 -18.39 0.08
C TRP A 165 -10.56 -18.75 -0.57
N LEU A 166 -9.56 -17.85 -0.49
CA LEU A 166 -8.21 -18.09 -1.03
C LEU A 166 -7.45 -19.22 -0.35
N LEU A 167 -7.78 -19.58 0.90
CA LEU A 167 -7.18 -20.76 1.55
C LEU A 167 -7.56 -22.06 0.83
N GLU A 168 -8.71 -22.08 0.16
CA GLU A 168 -9.32 -23.28 -0.42
C GLU A 168 -9.47 -23.20 -1.95
N ASN A 169 -9.16 -22.04 -2.56
CA ASN A 169 -9.38 -21.78 -3.99
C ASN A 169 -8.21 -21.04 -4.64
N GLY A 170 -7.79 -21.54 -5.80
CA GLY A 170 -6.83 -20.90 -6.70
C GLY A 170 -7.48 -20.41 -8.01
N PRO A 171 -6.68 -19.93 -8.97
CA PRO A 171 -7.19 -19.40 -10.25
C PRO A 171 -7.88 -20.44 -11.14
N ASP A 172 -7.59 -21.73 -10.92
CA ASP A 172 -8.11 -22.84 -11.73
C ASP A 172 -9.14 -23.72 -10.99
N GLY A 173 -9.53 -23.34 -9.76
CA GLY A 173 -10.54 -24.05 -8.96
C GLY A 173 -10.13 -24.31 -7.51
N GLU A 174 -10.74 -25.31 -6.88
CA GLU A 174 -10.44 -25.71 -5.50
C GLU A 174 -9.00 -26.25 -5.40
N ALA A 175 -8.19 -25.58 -4.59
CA ALA A 175 -6.80 -25.93 -4.35
C ALA A 175 -6.31 -25.21 -3.08
N THR A 176 -5.41 -25.83 -2.33
CA THR A 176 -4.75 -25.20 -1.16
C THR A 176 -3.61 -24.28 -1.61
N ALA A 177 -3.22 -23.34 -0.75
CA ALA A 177 -2.08 -22.44 -1.01
C ALA A 177 -0.91 -22.78 -0.07
N ASP A 178 0.28 -22.92 -0.65
CA ASP A 178 1.53 -23.15 0.10
C ASP A 178 2.19 -21.83 0.49
N PHE A 179 2.00 -20.80 -0.34
CA PHE A 179 2.49 -19.46 -0.13
C PHE A 179 1.34 -18.47 -0.24
N LEU A 180 1.14 -17.67 0.81
CA LEU A 180 0.03 -16.73 0.87
C LEU A 180 0.49 -15.38 1.40
N VAL A 181 0.22 -14.31 0.65
CA VAL A 181 0.53 -12.93 1.05
C VAL A 181 -0.74 -12.12 1.16
N VAL A 182 -0.84 -11.27 2.19
CA VAL A 182 -1.87 -10.24 2.28
C VAL A 182 -1.23 -8.89 1.99
N ALA A 183 -1.64 -8.26 0.89
CA ALA A 183 -1.11 -6.98 0.44
C ALA A 183 -2.23 -5.92 0.34
N GLY A 184 -1.89 -4.66 0.55
CA GLY A 184 -2.82 -3.57 0.26
C GLY A 184 -2.23 -2.19 0.49
N ASP A 185 -2.82 -1.19 -0.16
CA ASP A 185 -2.35 0.19 -0.13
C ASP A 185 -3.34 1.14 0.55
N SER A 186 -2.86 2.18 1.23
CA SER A 186 -3.69 3.25 1.79
C SER A 186 -4.84 2.72 2.66
N ALA A 187 -6.08 2.94 2.25
CA ALA A 187 -7.29 2.39 2.85
C ALA A 187 -7.36 0.85 2.82
N GLY A 188 -6.89 0.24 1.74
CA GLY A 188 -6.72 -1.21 1.61
C GLY A 188 -5.58 -1.74 2.49
N GLY A 189 -4.52 -0.96 2.68
CA GLY A 189 -3.48 -1.22 3.69
C GLY A 189 -4.05 -1.25 5.11
N SER A 190 -5.02 -0.38 5.43
CA SER A 190 -5.78 -0.46 6.69
C SER A 190 -6.52 -1.79 6.82
N HIS A 191 -7.18 -2.24 5.75
CA HIS A 191 -7.90 -3.51 5.74
C HIS A 191 -6.95 -4.71 5.84
N ALA A 192 -5.81 -4.68 5.14
CA ALA A 192 -4.76 -5.69 5.23
C ALA A 192 -4.26 -5.84 6.67
N LEU A 193 -3.81 -4.76 7.32
CA LEU A 193 -3.31 -4.81 8.69
C LEU A 193 -4.40 -5.25 9.69
N GLY A 194 -5.64 -4.79 9.52
CA GLY A 194 -6.77 -5.23 10.34
C GLY A 194 -7.13 -6.70 10.11
N LEU A 195 -6.96 -7.21 8.89
CA LEU A 195 -7.18 -8.59 8.52
C LEU A 195 -6.15 -9.51 9.18
N LEU A 196 -4.87 -9.13 9.24
CA LEU A 196 -3.84 -9.91 9.94
C LEU A 196 -4.19 -10.15 11.41
N ALA A 197 -4.62 -9.10 12.12
CA ALA A 197 -5.03 -9.23 13.52
C ALA A 197 -6.23 -10.16 13.67
N TRP A 198 -7.19 -10.11 12.74
CA TRP A 198 -8.35 -10.99 12.74
C TRP A 198 -7.97 -12.44 12.41
N ILE A 199 -7.10 -12.70 11.43
CA ILE A 199 -6.60 -14.04 11.08
C ILE A 199 -6.02 -14.71 12.32
N ARG A 200 -5.12 -14.01 13.02
CA ARG A 200 -4.54 -14.46 14.30
C ARG A 200 -5.61 -14.75 15.34
N ASP A 201 -6.54 -13.81 15.56
CA ASP A 201 -7.57 -13.94 16.60
C ASP A 201 -8.57 -15.07 16.31
N GLN A 202 -8.69 -15.50 15.05
CA GLN A 202 -9.51 -16.63 14.62
C GLN A 202 -8.75 -17.97 14.58
N GLY A 203 -7.43 -17.97 14.75
CA GLY A 203 -6.60 -19.17 14.62
C GLY A 203 -6.63 -19.77 13.21
N LEU A 204 -6.81 -18.94 12.18
CA LEU A 204 -6.71 -19.37 10.78
C LEU A 204 -5.25 -19.57 10.39
N GLN A 205 -4.98 -20.28 9.29
CA GLN A 205 -3.65 -20.32 8.67
C GLN A 205 -3.17 -18.89 8.46
N ALA A 206 -2.02 -18.54 9.04
CA ALA A 206 -1.39 -17.23 8.87
C ALA A 206 -0.83 -17.11 7.46
N PRO A 207 -0.86 -15.91 6.84
CA PRO A 207 -0.17 -15.72 5.58
C PRO A 207 1.34 -15.77 5.83
N THR A 208 2.09 -16.21 4.82
CA THR A 208 3.56 -16.23 4.81
C THR A 208 4.13 -14.84 5.07
N ALA A 209 3.56 -13.82 4.44
CA ALA A 209 3.96 -12.44 4.64
C ALA A 209 2.79 -11.46 4.46
N ALA A 210 3.03 -10.20 4.81
CA ALA A 210 2.13 -9.10 4.53
C ALA A 210 2.87 -7.88 4.01
N ILE A 211 2.21 -7.12 3.13
CA ILE A 211 2.75 -5.89 2.53
C ILE A 211 1.72 -4.78 2.70
N ALA A 212 2.12 -3.65 3.28
CA ALA A 212 1.26 -2.50 3.48
C ALA A 212 1.89 -1.25 2.87
N LEU A 213 1.30 -0.75 1.79
CA LEU A 213 1.82 0.40 1.04
C LEU A 213 1.12 1.68 1.51
N SER A 214 1.86 2.62 2.09
CA SER A 214 1.34 3.88 2.61
C SER A 214 0.09 3.70 3.49
N PRO A 215 0.04 2.76 4.46
CA PRO A 215 -1.21 2.33 5.06
C PRO A 215 -1.84 3.41 5.95
N SER A 216 -3.16 3.54 5.85
CA SER A 216 -3.92 4.23 6.89
C SER A 216 -4.03 3.32 8.11
N THR A 217 -3.44 3.68 9.24
CA THR A 217 -3.47 2.85 10.46
C THR A 217 -4.40 3.41 11.55
N GLU A 218 -4.98 4.59 11.32
CA GLU A 218 -5.80 5.31 12.30
C GLU A 218 -6.79 6.28 11.63
N LEU A 219 -8.09 6.15 11.94
CA LEU A 219 -9.16 7.04 11.49
C LEU A 219 -9.27 8.33 12.29
N MET A 220 -8.69 8.41 13.48
CA MET A 220 -8.67 9.65 14.24
C MET A 220 -7.81 10.71 13.52
N VAL A 221 -8.47 11.61 12.80
CA VAL A 221 -7.83 12.76 12.13
C VAL A 221 -7.03 13.63 13.12
N THR A 222 -7.40 13.62 14.41
CA THR A 222 -6.68 14.33 15.48
C THR A 222 -5.33 13.71 15.84
N SER A 223 -5.09 12.46 15.45
CA SER A 223 -3.82 11.75 15.63
C SER A 223 -3.10 11.46 14.31
N LEU A 224 -3.58 12.01 13.19
CA LEU A 224 -2.69 12.21 12.05
C LEU A 224 -1.58 13.12 12.57
N GLY A 225 -0.35 12.64 12.42
CA GLY A 225 0.85 13.16 13.04
C GLY A 225 1.03 14.66 12.86
N LYS A 226 2.03 15.22 13.55
CA LYS A 226 2.38 16.65 13.48
C LYS A 226 2.14 17.19 12.07
N ARG A 227 1.41 18.30 11.98
CA ARG A 227 1.03 19.04 10.76
C ARG A 227 2.18 19.39 9.78
N ALA A 228 3.40 18.92 10.04
CA ALA A 228 4.62 19.10 9.27
C ALA A 228 4.43 18.71 7.80
N ASN A 229 3.80 17.56 7.51
CA ASN A 229 3.70 17.04 6.15
C ASN A 229 2.44 17.49 5.38
N LEU A 230 1.57 18.33 5.97
CA LEU A 230 0.37 18.84 5.28
C LEU A 230 0.69 19.66 4.02
N LYS A 231 1.91 20.19 3.91
CA LYS A 231 2.35 20.97 2.75
C LYS A 231 3.04 20.11 1.68
N SER A 232 3.74 19.06 2.09
CA SER A 232 4.46 18.13 1.20
C SER A 232 3.54 17.08 0.61
N ASP A 233 2.50 16.68 1.34
CA ASP A 233 1.53 15.70 0.86
C ASP A 233 0.58 16.32 -0.18
N VAL A 234 0.92 16.14 -1.45
CA VAL A 234 0.14 16.67 -2.59
C VAL A 234 -1.19 15.95 -2.80
N MET A 235 -1.36 14.74 -2.26
CA MET A 235 -2.54 13.91 -2.48
C MET A 235 -3.57 14.06 -1.35
N LEU A 236 -3.18 13.80 -0.10
CA LEU A 236 -4.06 13.83 1.05
C LEU A 236 -4.04 15.18 1.77
N GLY A 237 -2.94 15.94 1.66
CA GLY A 237 -2.74 17.23 2.33
C GLY A 237 -3.86 18.24 2.08
N PRO A 238 -4.32 18.49 0.83
CA PRO A 238 -5.41 19.44 0.56
C PRO A 238 -6.72 19.06 1.26
N THR A 239 -7.07 17.78 1.27
CA THR A 239 -8.29 17.27 1.91
C THR A 239 -8.19 17.36 3.42
N VAL A 240 -7.07 16.94 4.01
CA VAL A 240 -6.86 17.01 5.47
C VAL A 240 -6.75 18.45 5.95
N LYS A 241 -6.17 19.37 5.17
CA LYS A 241 -6.16 20.82 5.48
C LYS A 241 -7.56 21.41 5.56
N LYS A 242 -8.50 20.96 4.70
CA LYS A 242 -9.91 21.37 4.79
C LYS A 242 -10.57 20.78 6.04
N LEU A 243 -10.36 19.50 6.33
CA LEU A 243 -10.90 18.83 7.52
C LEU A 243 -10.35 19.41 8.83
N ALA A 244 -9.09 19.82 8.88
CA ALA A 244 -8.45 20.40 10.05
C ALA A 244 -9.03 21.76 10.47
N ARG A 245 -9.85 22.40 9.62
CA ARG A 245 -10.62 23.62 9.96
C ARG A 245 -11.92 23.31 10.70
N ILE A 246 -12.38 22.06 10.69
CA ILE A 246 -13.58 21.62 11.38
C ILE A 246 -13.22 21.36 12.86
N PRO A 247 -14.01 21.89 13.82
CA PRO A 247 -13.81 21.59 15.24
C PRO A 247 -13.79 20.08 15.52
N SER A 248 -12.84 19.62 16.34
CA SER A 248 -12.60 18.19 16.58
C SER A 248 -13.84 17.39 17.00
N PRO A 249 -14.76 17.90 17.87
CA PRO A 249 -15.97 17.16 18.20
C PRO A 249 -16.91 16.94 17.00
N LEU A 250 -17.03 17.95 16.12
CA LEU A 250 -17.85 17.86 14.92
C LEU A 250 -17.24 16.90 13.90
N LEU A 251 -15.92 16.97 13.72
CA LEU A 251 -15.20 16.05 12.85
C LEU A 251 -15.34 14.60 13.35
N TRP A 252 -15.20 14.38 14.67
CA TRP A 252 -15.36 13.07 15.29
C TRP A 252 -16.77 12.49 15.06
N TRP A 253 -17.82 13.26 15.36
CA TRP A 253 -19.19 12.82 15.12
C TRP A 253 -19.48 12.61 13.62
N GLY A 254 -18.91 13.44 12.76
CA GLY A 254 -18.97 13.29 11.31
C GLY A 254 -18.35 11.97 10.84
N THR A 255 -17.17 11.62 11.33
CA THR A 255 -16.52 10.33 11.04
C THR A 255 -17.34 9.15 11.56
N VAL A 256 -17.87 9.23 12.79
CA VAL A 256 -18.74 8.18 13.36
C VAL A 256 -19.98 7.96 12.47
N LEU A 257 -20.64 9.04 12.06
CA LEU A 257 -21.85 8.97 11.24
C LEU A 257 -21.57 8.47 9.81
N GLY A 258 -20.47 8.95 9.21
CA GLY A 258 -20.08 8.58 7.84
C GLY A 258 -19.60 7.13 7.75
N MET A 259 -18.68 6.73 8.62
CA MET A 259 -18.08 5.39 8.61
C MET A 259 -19.02 4.34 9.24
N ARG A 260 -19.96 4.77 10.10
CA ARG A 260 -20.86 3.90 10.89
C ARG A 260 -20.09 2.89 11.74
N VAL A 261 -18.92 3.31 12.20
CA VAL A 261 -18.02 2.62 13.15
C VAL A 261 -17.30 3.69 13.98
N LEU A 262 -16.99 3.37 15.24
CA LEU A 262 -16.22 4.27 16.09
C LEU A 262 -14.78 4.39 15.56
N PRO A 263 -14.22 5.61 15.40
CA PRO A 263 -12.83 5.80 14.98
C PRO A 263 -11.82 5.13 15.92
N THR A 264 -12.18 4.89 17.18
CA THR A 264 -11.32 4.21 18.15
C THR A 264 -11.38 2.69 18.06
N ASN A 265 -12.24 2.13 17.22
CA ASN A 265 -12.39 0.69 17.06
C ASN A 265 -11.15 0.12 16.34
N PRO A 266 -10.47 -0.90 16.89
CA PRO A 266 -9.31 -1.54 16.25
C PRO A 266 -9.54 -2.07 14.83
N ILE A 267 -10.78 -2.42 14.48
CA ILE A 267 -11.14 -2.85 13.11
C ILE A 267 -11.02 -1.69 12.11
N ALA A 268 -11.21 -0.46 12.59
CA ALA A 268 -11.17 0.75 11.79
C ALA A 268 -9.80 1.46 11.91
N SER A 269 -9.13 1.29 13.06
CA SER A 269 -7.81 1.83 13.34
C SER A 269 -6.86 0.73 13.81
N PRO A 270 -6.22 0.00 12.89
CA PRO A 270 -5.33 -1.13 13.21
C PRO A 270 -4.23 -0.80 14.23
N LEU A 271 -3.73 0.44 14.26
CA LEU A 271 -2.76 0.91 15.26
C LEU A 271 -3.23 0.71 16.71
N ARG A 272 -4.56 0.71 16.94
CA ARG A 272 -5.16 0.52 18.27
C ARG A 272 -5.36 -0.95 18.64
N GLY A 273 -5.16 -1.88 17.70
CA GLY A 273 -5.32 -3.31 17.91
C GLY A 273 -4.22 -3.96 18.75
N LYS A 274 -4.39 -5.27 18.97
CA LYS A 274 -3.33 -6.15 19.49
C LYS A 274 -2.43 -6.52 18.32
N LEU A 275 -1.12 -6.31 18.46
CA LEU A 275 -0.15 -6.46 17.37
C LEU A 275 0.92 -7.52 17.66
N HIS A 276 0.67 -8.47 18.57
CA HIS A 276 1.54 -9.63 18.80
C HIS A 276 1.19 -10.76 17.83
N GLY A 277 2.15 -11.65 17.53
CA GLY A 277 1.90 -12.85 16.71
C GLY A 277 1.35 -12.56 15.32
N LEU A 278 1.73 -11.42 14.73
CA LEU A 278 1.47 -11.11 13.32
C LEU A 278 2.57 -11.73 12.44
N PRO A 279 2.29 -12.03 11.17
CA PRO A 279 3.30 -12.53 10.23
C PRO A 279 4.34 -11.45 9.90
N PRO A 280 5.48 -11.82 9.28
CA PRO A 280 6.39 -10.88 8.65
C PRO A 280 5.63 -9.83 7.83
N THR A 281 5.81 -8.56 8.18
CA THR A 281 5.07 -7.46 7.55
C THR A 281 6.05 -6.39 7.06
N LEU A 282 6.01 -6.08 5.78
CA LEU A 282 6.71 -4.95 5.18
C LEU A 282 5.75 -3.75 5.08
N ILE A 283 6.21 -2.59 5.54
CA ILE A 283 5.49 -1.32 5.43
C ILE A 283 6.35 -0.35 4.63
N HIS A 284 5.82 0.12 3.50
CA HIS A 284 6.39 1.24 2.75
C HIS A 284 5.60 2.51 3.05
N VAL A 285 6.29 3.64 3.22
CA VAL A 285 5.62 4.93 3.39
C VAL A 285 6.52 6.06 2.92
N SER A 286 5.96 7.09 2.29
CA SER A 286 6.74 8.25 1.89
C SER A 286 6.95 9.21 3.06
N GLU A 287 8.15 9.80 3.12
CA GLU A 287 8.48 10.85 4.09
C GLU A 287 7.68 12.14 3.86
N SER A 288 7.08 12.30 2.68
CA SER A 288 6.22 13.45 2.34
C SER A 288 4.79 13.29 2.82
N GLU A 289 4.37 12.10 3.23
CA GLU A 289 2.99 11.80 3.57
C GLU A 289 2.58 12.24 4.98
N ILE A 290 1.30 12.55 5.14
CA ILE A 290 0.70 12.73 6.47
C ILE A 290 0.56 11.43 7.26
N LEU A 291 0.66 10.26 6.60
CA LEU A 291 0.49 8.94 7.20
C LEU A 291 1.78 8.39 7.83
N LEU A 292 2.94 8.98 7.52
CA LEU A 292 4.27 8.57 7.98
C LEU A 292 4.31 8.28 9.49
N GLU A 293 3.88 9.24 10.32
CA GLU A 293 3.97 9.10 11.78
C GLU A 293 3.13 7.92 12.29
N ASN A 294 1.96 7.67 11.69
CA ASN A 294 1.10 6.58 12.11
C ASN A 294 1.57 5.22 11.60
N ALA A 295 2.27 5.16 10.46
CA ALA A 295 2.99 3.97 10.01
C ALA A 295 4.17 3.65 10.94
N GLN A 296 4.98 4.66 11.32
CA GLN A 296 6.07 4.53 12.30
C GLN A 296 5.56 3.99 13.64
N ARG A 297 4.51 4.60 14.19
CA ARG A 297 3.89 4.16 15.45
C ARG A 297 3.34 2.74 15.38
N TYR A 298 2.81 2.33 14.22
CA TYR A 298 2.33 0.96 14.02
C TYR A 298 3.49 -0.03 14.06
N ALA A 299 4.55 0.24 13.28
CA ALA A 299 5.73 -0.62 13.22
C ALA A 299 6.41 -0.76 14.58
N GLU A 300 6.63 0.36 15.29
CA GLU A 300 7.20 0.37 16.64
C GLU A 300 6.36 -0.46 17.60
N LYS A 301 5.04 -0.26 17.61
CA LYS A 301 4.13 -0.99 18.49
C LYS A 301 4.10 -2.49 18.17
N ALA A 302 4.11 -2.86 16.88
CA ALA A 302 4.12 -4.27 16.45
C ALA A 302 5.43 -4.97 16.83
N ARG A 303 6.59 -4.32 16.60
CA ARG A 303 7.91 -4.82 17.03
C ARG A 303 7.99 -4.98 18.54
N ALA A 304 7.51 -3.99 19.30
CA ALA A 304 7.46 -4.07 20.77
C ALA A 304 6.54 -5.20 21.28
N ALA A 305 5.56 -5.62 20.47
CA ALA A 305 4.69 -6.75 20.74
C ALA A 305 5.24 -8.11 20.22
N GLY A 306 6.46 -8.11 19.66
CA GLY A 306 7.15 -9.31 19.17
C GLY A 306 6.82 -9.72 17.74
N SER A 307 6.12 -8.89 16.96
CA SER A 307 5.86 -9.20 15.54
C SER A 307 6.99 -8.68 14.63
N PRO A 308 7.44 -9.47 13.63
CA PRO A 308 8.49 -9.06 12.70
C PRO A 308 7.94 -8.05 11.68
N VAL A 309 8.16 -6.76 11.93
CA VAL A 309 7.74 -5.69 11.03
C VAL A 309 8.96 -4.94 10.48
N GLU A 310 9.05 -4.81 9.17
CA GLU A 310 10.00 -3.95 8.46
C GLU A 310 9.27 -2.67 8.04
N LEU A 311 9.91 -1.52 8.21
CA LEU A 311 9.36 -0.22 7.84
C LEU A 311 10.43 0.50 7.05
N GLU A 312 10.10 0.84 5.83
CA GLU A 312 10.98 1.55 4.93
C GLU A 312 10.32 2.86 4.49
N THR A 313 11.13 3.92 4.52
CA THR A 313 10.69 5.28 4.19
C THR A 313 11.36 5.76 2.93
N TRP A 314 10.59 6.38 2.02
CA TRP A 314 11.13 6.98 0.81
C TRP A 314 11.06 8.51 0.85
N PRO A 315 12.17 9.23 0.58
CA PRO A 315 12.15 10.68 0.48
C PRO A 315 11.37 11.14 -0.76
N ASP A 316 10.67 12.27 -0.64
CA ASP A 316 10.06 13.01 -1.76
C ASP A 316 9.09 12.24 -2.66
N MET A 317 8.52 11.12 -2.20
CA MET A 317 7.54 10.34 -2.97
C MET A 317 6.10 10.79 -2.72
N VAL A 318 5.21 10.63 -3.71
CA VAL A 318 3.77 10.81 -3.51
C VAL A 318 3.16 9.63 -2.76
N HIS A 319 1.97 9.82 -2.17
CA HIS A 319 1.23 8.74 -1.51
C HIS A 319 0.96 7.59 -2.49
N VAL A 320 1.33 6.36 -2.09
CA VAL A 320 1.26 5.14 -2.94
C VAL A 320 1.95 5.34 -4.29
N TRP A 321 3.23 5.74 -4.28
CA TRP A 321 3.98 5.97 -5.51
C TRP A 321 4.11 4.70 -6.38
N HIS A 322 3.91 3.52 -5.79
CA HIS A 322 3.83 2.21 -6.48
C HIS A 322 2.83 2.20 -7.64
N LEU A 323 1.75 2.97 -7.58
CA LEU A 323 0.76 3.08 -8.67
C LEU A 323 1.35 3.63 -9.98
N PHE A 324 2.50 4.28 -9.91
CA PHE A 324 3.14 4.91 -11.06
C PHE A 324 4.31 4.08 -11.61
N THR A 325 4.37 2.77 -11.37
CA THR A 325 5.24 1.88 -12.16
C THR A 325 4.68 1.74 -13.59
N PRO A 326 5.53 1.69 -14.64
CA PRO A 326 6.99 1.87 -14.64
C PRO A 326 7.43 3.33 -14.83
N LEU A 327 6.50 4.29 -14.76
CA LEU A 327 6.77 5.72 -14.98
C LEU A 327 7.79 6.31 -13.97
N LEU A 328 7.71 5.91 -12.70
CA LEU A 328 8.68 6.30 -11.66
C LEU A 328 9.70 5.19 -11.40
N PRO A 329 11.02 5.45 -11.54
CA PRO A 329 12.06 4.51 -11.13
C PRO A 329 11.96 4.11 -9.66
N GLU A 330 11.63 5.05 -8.77
CA GLU A 330 11.49 4.77 -7.33
C GLU A 330 10.29 3.86 -7.00
N ALA A 331 9.31 3.76 -7.91
CA ALA A 331 8.26 2.76 -7.79
C ALA A 331 8.82 1.36 -8.06
N GLU A 332 9.70 1.23 -9.05
CA GLU A 332 10.35 -0.04 -9.39
C GLU A 332 11.35 -0.48 -8.31
N GLU A 333 12.19 0.43 -7.81
CA GLU A 333 13.07 0.16 -6.66
C GLU A 333 12.27 -0.34 -5.44
N ALA A 334 11.12 0.27 -5.18
CA ALA A 334 10.27 -0.16 -4.08
C ALA A 334 9.62 -1.54 -4.33
N PHE A 335 9.44 -1.94 -5.59
CA PHE A 335 8.98 -3.29 -5.94
C PHE A 335 10.09 -4.33 -5.82
N GLU A 336 11.33 -3.98 -6.20
CA GLU A 336 12.50 -4.83 -5.97
C GLU A 336 12.69 -5.13 -4.48
N HIS A 337 12.58 -4.11 -3.62
CA HIS A 337 12.61 -4.28 -2.16
C HIS A 337 11.51 -5.22 -1.64
N ILE A 338 10.31 -5.17 -2.23
CA ILE A 338 9.23 -6.13 -1.92
C ILE A 338 9.67 -7.56 -2.29
N GLY A 339 10.25 -7.75 -3.47
CA GLY A 339 10.76 -9.05 -3.92
C GLY A 339 11.85 -9.62 -3.01
N GLU A 340 12.80 -8.77 -2.59
CA GLU A 340 13.84 -9.15 -1.63
C GLU A 340 13.26 -9.54 -0.28
N PHE A 341 12.30 -8.77 0.23
CA PHE A 341 11.61 -9.06 1.48
C PHE A 341 10.91 -10.43 1.43
N LEU A 342 10.15 -10.71 0.37
CA LEU A 342 9.47 -12.00 0.20
C LEU A 342 10.49 -13.15 0.14
N SER A 343 11.57 -12.98 -0.60
CA SER A 343 12.67 -13.96 -0.70
C SER A 343 13.30 -14.26 0.67
N ARG A 344 13.54 -13.23 1.50
CA ARG A 344 14.06 -13.41 2.88
C ARG A 344 13.08 -14.17 3.77
N VAL A 345 11.78 -13.88 3.66
CA VAL A 345 10.75 -14.55 4.46
C VAL A 345 10.63 -16.03 4.08
N GLU A 346 10.67 -16.35 2.79
CA GLU A 346 10.64 -17.73 2.31
C GLU A 346 11.88 -18.51 2.78
N ALA A 347 13.07 -17.93 2.62
CA ALA A 347 14.32 -18.55 3.06
C ALA A 347 14.40 -18.79 4.57
N GLY A 348 13.73 -17.96 5.38
CA GLY A 348 13.64 -18.13 6.83
C GLY A 348 12.53 -19.08 7.30
N SER A 349 11.65 -19.50 6.39
CA SER A 349 10.53 -20.42 6.68
C SER A 349 10.83 -21.87 6.29
N ALA A 350 11.83 -22.09 5.42
CA ALA A 350 12.41 -23.38 5.07
C ALA A 350 13.39 -23.89 6.14
#